data_AF-A0A183UV02-F1
#
_entry.id   AF-A0A183UV02-F1
#
_cell.length_a   1.000
_cell.length_b   1.000
_cell.length_c   1.000
_cell.angle_alpha   90.00
_cell.angle_beta   90.00
_cell.angle_gamma   90.00
#
_symmetry.space_group_name_H-M   'P 1'
#
loop_
_entity.id
_entity.type
_entity.pdbx_description
1 polymer ?
#
loop_
_entity_poly.entity_id
_entity_poly.type
_entity_poly.pdbx_seq_one_letter_code
_entity_poly.pdbx_strand_id
1 'polypeptide(L)'
;MSVEITGPPQSLPSQLVEDEKVPEDKLVVPGAKVNSTLNFMRGHGTYLSGEELIASVAGAVEQVNKLITVKPLKSRYNGEIGDVVVGRITEVQQKRWKVETCARLDSTLMLSSVNLPGGELRRKSVEDELMMREYLKEGDLISVWFLFVNF
;
A
#
# COMPACT_ATOMS: atom_id res chain seq x y z
N MET A 1 -0.59 24.20 -44.77
CA MET A 1 0.22 23.95 -43.55
C MET A 1 -0.55 22.93 -42.72
N SER A 2 -0.24 21.66 -42.89
CA SER A 2 -0.87 20.54 -42.17
C SER A 2 -0.19 20.39 -40.81
N VAL A 3 -0.96 20.58 -39.74
CA VAL A 3 -0.52 20.37 -38.36
C VAL A 3 -0.78 18.91 -38.02
N GLU A 4 0.29 18.12 -37.88
CA GLU A 4 0.19 16.75 -37.39
C GLU A 4 0.10 16.78 -35.85
N ILE A 5 -1.02 16.30 -35.31
CA ILE A 5 -1.19 16.10 -33.87
C ILE A 5 -0.67 14.71 -33.55
N THR A 6 0.57 14.63 -33.06
CA THR A 6 1.15 13.38 -32.57
C THR A 6 0.48 13.01 -31.25
N GLY A 7 -0.29 11.91 -31.25
CA GLY A 7 -0.80 11.31 -30.01
C GLY A 7 0.34 10.81 -29.10
N PRO A 8 0.10 10.64 -27.79
CA PRO A 8 1.10 10.06 -26.91
C PRO A 8 1.49 8.64 -27.38
N PRO A 9 2.77 8.25 -27.24
CA PRO A 9 3.27 6.97 -27.75
C PRO A 9 2.50 5.79 -27.13
N GLN A 10 2.06 4.87 -27.99
CA GLN A 10 1.12 3.77 -27.68
C GLN A 10 1.69 2.59 -26.87
N SER A 11 2.83 2.73 -26.20
CA SER A 11 3.33 1.65 -25.36
C SER A 11 4.12 2.20 -24.18
N LEU A 12 3.56 2.02 -22.97
CA LEU A 12 4.35 2.06 -21.75
C LEU A 12 5.45 0.99 -21.87
N PRO A 13 6.74 1.30 -21.62
CA PRO A 13 7.77 0.28 -21.58
C PRO A 13 7.43 -0.69 -20.44
N SER A 14 7.20 -1.96 -20.80
CA SER A 14 6.95 -3.08 -19.87
C SER A 14 8.18 -3.47 -19.04
N GLN A 15 9.13 -2.55 -18.84
CA GLN A 15 10.48 -2.82 -18.32
C GLN A 15 10.66 -2.54 -16.82
N LEU A 16 9.59 -2.43 -16.03
CA LEU A 16 9.69 -2.23 -14.57
C LEU A 16 9.11 -3.36 -13.71
N VAL A 17 8.81 -4.51 -14.31
CA VAL A 17 8.49 -5.71 -13.53
C VAL A 17 9.53 -6.76 -13.90
N GLU A 18 10.67 -6.70 -13.23
CA GLU A 18 11.52 -7.88 -13.14
C GLU A 18 10.71 -8.93 -12.38
N ASP A 19 10.21 -9.94 -13.09
CA ASP A 19 9.66 -11.15 -12.47
C ASP A 19 10.81 -11.80 -11.70
N GLU A 20 10.95 -11.43 -10.42
CA GLU A 20 11.89 -12.04 -9.50
C GLU A 20 11.51 -13.53 -9.40
N LYS A 21 12.19 -14.37 -10.17
CA LYS A 21 11.88 -15.79 -10.29
C LYS A 21 12.16 -16.45 -8.95
N VAL A 22 11.10 -16.64 -8.18
CA VAL A 22 11.22 -17.20 -6.84
C VAL A 22 11.69 -18.66 -6.95
N PRO A 23 12.71 -19.09 -6.18
CA PRO A 23 13.16 -20.47 -6.20
C PRO A 23 12.01 -21.44 -5.89
N GLU A 24 11.76 -22.37 -6.80
CA GLU A 24 10.65 -23.35 -6.72
C GLU A 24 10.72 -24.18 -5.42
N ASP A 25 11.93 -24.37 -4.88
CA ASP A 25 12.22 -25.13 -3.65
C ASP A 25 11.72 -24.48 -2.35
N LYS A 26 11.16 -23.26 -2.40
CA LYS A 26 10.68 -22.53 -1.22
C LYS A 26 9.19 -22.22 -1.25
N LEU A 27 8.44 -22.80 -2.17
CA LEU A 27 6.98 -22.67 -2.23
C LEU A 27 6.32 -23.52 -1.15
N VAL A 28 5.49 -22.89 -0.34
CA VAL A 28 4.73 -23.53 0.73
C VAL A 28 3.23 -23.37 0.51
N VAL A 29 2.48 -24.37 0.93
CA VAL A 29 1.03 -24.33 1.01
C VAL A 29 0.60 -23.97 2.43
N PRO A 30 -0.61 -23.38 2.62
CA PRO A 30 -1.16 -23.15 3.95
C PRO A 30 -1.21 -24.48 4.72
N GLY A 31 -0.74 -24.48 5.97
CA GLY A 31 -0.64 -25.68 6.80
C GLY A 31 0.68 -26.46 6.65
N ALA A 32 1.54 -26.10 5.71
CA ALA A 32 2.88 -26.70 5.61
C ALA A 32 3.77 -26.26 6.79
N LYS A 33 4.53 -27.21 7.33
CA LYS A 33 5.52 -26.96 8.38
C LYS A 33 6.76 -26.32 7.75
N VAL A 34 7.14 -25.13 8.21
CA VAL A 34 8.30 -24.40 7.69
C VAL A 34 9.57 -24.76 8.47
N ASN A 35 9.49 -24.83 9.80
CA ASN A 35 10.59 -25.25 10.68
C ASN A 35 10.08 -25.58 12.11
N SER A 36 10.81 -26.41 12.85
CA SER A 36 10.53 -26.82 14.24
C SER A 36 11.48 -26.19 15.27
N THR A 37 12.36 -25.26 14.87
CA THR A 37 13.36 -24.69 15.79
C THR A 37 12.86 -23.41 16.47
N LEU A 38 12.79 -23.41 17.80
CA LEU A 38 12.31 -22.32 18.68
C LEU A 38 13.07 -20.97 18.57
N ASN A 39 14.15 -20.88 17.79
CA ASN A 39 15.03 -19.71 17.71
C ASN A 39 14.72 -18.75 16.55
N PHE A 40 13.64 -18.99 15.80
CA PHE A 40 13.22 -18.12 14.69
C PHE A 40 12.10 -17.17 15.12
N MET A 41 12.22 -15.91 14.70
CA MET A 41 11.16 -14.92 14.78
C MET A 41 10.13 -15.17 13.67
N ARG A 42 8.86 -15.10 14.05
CA ARG A 42 7.73 -15.20 13.12
C ARG A 42 7.49 -13.86 12.44
N GLY A 43 7.51 -13.86 11.11
CA GLY A 43 7.09 -12.75 10.26
C GLY A 43 5.64 -12.93 9.79
N HIS A 44 5.27 -12.12 8.79
CA HIS A 44 3.96 -12.19 8.17
C HIS A 44 3.75 -13.54 7.47
N GLY A 45 2.50 -14.03 7.49
CA GLY A 45 2.14 -15.27 6.80
C GLY A 45 2.61 -16.55 7.48
N THR A 46 3.11 -16.48 8.72
CA THR A 46 3.42 -17.64 9.56
C THR A 46 2.70 -17.55 10.90
N TYR A 47 2.35 -18.70 11.45
CA TYR A 47 1.79 -18.81 12.79
C TYR A 47 2.44 -19.96 13.56
N LEU A 48 2.42 -19.85 14.87
CA LEU A 48 2.97 -20.85 15.78
C LEU A 48 1.86 -21.77 16.24
N SER A 49 2.03 -23.07 16.08
CA SER A 49 1.10 -24.09 16.56
C SER A 49 1.88 -25.13 17.36
N GLY A 50 1.85 -24.99 18.69
CA GLY A 50 2.72 -25.78 19.58
C GLY A 50 4.17 -25.33 19.48
N GLU A 51 5.08 -26.25 19.15
CA GLU A 51 6.51 -25.97 18.96
C GLU A 51 6.91 -25.81 17.48
N GLU A 52 5.94 -25.88 16.57
CA GLU A 52 6.19 -25.85 15.12
C GLU A 52 5.71 -24.53 14.50
N LEU A 53 6.52 -24.01 13.57
CA LEU A 53 6.15 -22.86 12.75
C LEU A 53 5.46 -23.35 11.47
N ILE A 54 4.21 -22.93 11.30
CA ILE A 54 3.34 -23.34 10.18
C ILE A 54 3.06 -22.14 9.28
N ALA A 55 3.03 -22.36 7.96
CA ALA A 55 2.63 -21.35 6.99
C ALA A 55 1.11 -21.09 7.03
N SER A 56 0.69 -19.83 7.13
CA SER A 56 -0.72 -19.43 7.04
C SER A 56 -1.21 -19.24 5.60
N VAL A 57 -0.30 -18.94 4.67
CA VAL A 57 -0.61 -18.54 3.30
C VAL A 57 0.21 -19.34 2.29
N ALA A 58 -0.35 -19.49 1.08
CA ALA A 58 0.32 -20.10 -0.05
C ALA A 58 1.29 -19.08 -0.65
N GLY A 59 2.57 -19.41 -0.70
CA GLY A 59 3.58 -18.44 -1.10
C GLY A 59 5.00 -18.95 -0.99
N ALA A 60 5.95 -18.06 -1.18
CA ALA A 60 7.35 -18.39 -1.01
C ALA A 60 7.83 -18.03 0.39
N VAL A 61 8.66 -18.90 0.97
CA VAL A 61 9.33 -18.64 2.24
C VAL A 61 10.52 -17.73 2.01
N GLU A 62 10.46 -16.54 2.59
CA GLU A 62 11.58 -15.62 2.70
C GLU A 62 12.15 -15.68 4.11
N GLN A 63 13.42 -16.06 4.22
CA GLN A 63 14.14 -16.09 5.48
C GLN A 63 15.19 -15.00 5.47
N VAL A 64 15.02 -14.00 6.33
CA VAL A 64 15.98 -12.92 6.54
C VAL A 64 16.52 -13.06 7.96
N ASN A 65 17.76 -13.54 8.08
CA ASN A 65 18.38 -13.86 9.36
C ASN A 65 17.54 -14.87 10.18
N LYS A 66 17.09 -14.42 11.37
CA LYS A 66 16.21 -15.19 12.25
C LYS A 66 14.73 -14.95 11.95
N LEU A 67 14.36 -14.07 11.03
CA LEU A 67 12.96 -13.79 10.68
C LEU A 67 12.53 -14.67 9.51
N ILE A 68 11.45 -15.44 9.71
CA ILE A 68 10.82 -16.23 8.64
C ILE A 68 9.50 -15.57 8.29
N THR A 69 9.34 -15.14 7.05
CA THR A 69 8.10 -14.59 6.51
C THR A 69 7.68 -15.39 5.28
N VAL A 70 6.38 -15.48 5.03
CA VAL A 70 5.86 -16.12 3.81
C VAL A 70 5.25 -15.04 2.95
N LYS A 71 5.86 -14.79 1.79
CA LYS A 71 5.36 -13.83 0.80
C LYS A 71 4.27 -14.52 -0.04
N PRO A 72 3.00 -14.12 0.09
CA PRO A 72 1.92 -14.74 -0.66
C PRO A 72 2.06 -14.45 -2.15
N LEU A 73 1.59 -15.37 -3.00
CA LEU A 73 1.59 -15.17 -4.46
C LEU A 73 0.70 -13.99 -4.89
N LYS A 74 -0.36 -13.71 -4.12
CA LYS A 74 -1.27 -12.60 -4.35
C LYS A 74 -1.64 -11.96 -3.01
N SER A 75 -1.25 -10.71 -2.82
CA SER A 75 -1.66 -9.88 -1.68
C SER A 75 -2.35 -8.60 -2.18
N ARG A 76 -3.12 -7.99 -1.27
CA ARG A 76 -3.49 -6.57 -1.43
C ARG A 76 -2.28 -5.70 -1.14
N TYR A 77 -2.32 -4.47 -1.62
CA TYR A 77 -1.28 -3.49 -1.32
C TYR A 77 -1.18 -3.30 0.21
N ASN A 78 0.02 -3.46 0.74
CA ASN A 78 0.34 -3.20 2.13
C ASN A 78 1.20 -1.95 2.15
N GLY A 79 0.64 -0.85 2.66
CA GLY A 79 1.34 0.43 2.65
C GLY A 79 2.61 0.37 3.50
N GLU A 80 3.70 0.88 2.96
CA GLU A 80 4.92 1.17 3.70
C GLU A 80 5.15 2.68 3.77
N ILE A 81 5.89 3.14 4.77
CA ILE A 81 6.18 4.56 4.95
C ILE A 81 7.10 5.00 3.81
N GLY A 82 6.72 6.06 3.11
CA GLY A 82 7.46 6.61 1.97
C GLY A 82 6.97 6.15 0.60
N ASP A 83 6.04 5.21 0.54
CA ASP A 83 5.43 4.81 -0.73
C ASP A 83 4.55 5.92 -1.30
N VAL A 84 4.66 6.15 -2.61
CA VAL A 84 3.79 7.06 -3.36
C VAL A 84 2.70 6.26 -4.03
N VAL A 85 1.44 6.55 -3.69
CA VAL A 85 0.27 5.87 -4.24
C VAL A 85 -0.72 6.85 -4.86
N VAL A 86 -1.46 6.34 -5.84
CA VAL A 86 -2.62 7.03 -6.39
C VAL A 86 -3.86 6.43 -5.76
N GLY A 87 -4.71 7.27 -5.21
CA GLY A 87 -5.95 6.86 -4.56
C GLY A 87 -7.13 7.71 -5.01
N ARG A 88 -8.32 7.17 -4.84
CA ARG A 88 -9.58 7.87 -5.15
C ARG A 88 -10.31 8.22 -3.87
N ILE A 89 -10.80 9.43 -3.74
CA ILE A 89 -11.58 9.84 -2.57
C ILE A 89 -12.94 9.14 -2.59
N THR A 90 -13.25 8.41 -1.52
CA THR A 90 -14.53 7.70 -1.38
C THR A 90 -15.56 8.53 -0.64
N GLU A 91 -15.16 9.16 0.47
CA GLU A 91 -16.03 10.01 1.28
C GLU A 91 -15.25 11.12 1.96
N VAL A 92 -15.93 12.25 2.18
CA VAL A 92 -15.42 13.38 2.97
C VAL A 92 -16.02 13.31 4.38
N GLN A 93 -15.17 13.16 5.39
CA GLN A 93 -15.58 13.22 6.80
C GLN A 93 -15.13 14.55 7.44
N GLN A 94 -15.56 14.80 8.68
CA GLN A 94 -15.05 15.95 9.43
C GLN A 94 -13.52 15.80 9.63
N LYS A 95 -12.75 16.80 9.18
CA LYS A 95 -11.29 16.89 9.32
C LYS A 95 -10.44 15.89 8.52
N ARG A 96 -11.07 14.96 7.79
CA ARG A 96 -10.35 13.91 7.04
C ARG A 96 -11.13 13.44 5.82
N TRP A 97 -10.41 13.04 4.79
CA TRP A 97 -10.93 12.33 3.62
C TRP A 97 -10.61 10.85 3.73
N LYS A 98 -11.56 10.00 3.33
CA LYS A 98 -11.25 8.61 3.06
C LYS A 98 -10.83 8.45 1.61
N VAL A 99 -9.77 7.68 1.43
CA VAL A 99 -9.12 7.45 0.15
C VAL A 99 -8.98 5.94 -0.06
N GLU A 100 -9.50 5.47 -1.17
CA GLU A 100 -9.35 4.10 -1.63
C GLU A 100 -7.98 3.93 -2.31
N THR A 101 -7.14 3.06 -1.74
CA THR A 101 -5.77 2.76 -2.21
C THR A 101 -5.57 1.26 -2.48
N CYS A 102 -6.67 0.51 -2.67
CA CYS A 102 -6.67 -0.96 -2.87
C CYS A 102 -5.99 -1.76 -1.74
N ALA A 103 -5.81 -1.15 -0.56
CA ALA A 103 -5.28 -1.80 0.64
C ALA A 103 -6.36 -2.66 1.35
N ARG A 104 -6.03 -3.21 2.51
CA ARG A 104 -7.00 -3.91 3.39
C ARG A 104 -8.03 -2.97 4.00
N LEU A 105 -7.62 -1.74 4.29
CA LEU A 105 -8.44 -0.70 4.91
C LEU A 105 -8.34 0.57 4.07
N ASP A 106 -9.37 1.41 4.16
CA ASP A 106 -9.33 2.73 3.53
C ASP A 106 -8.23 3.57 4.17
N SER A 107 -7.50 4.30 3.31
CA SER A 107 -6.50 5.25 3.77
C SER A 107 -7.19 6.55 4.20
N THR A 108 -6.69 7.17 5.27
CA THR A 108 -7.24 8.43 5.76
C THR A 108 -6.27 9.57 5.46
N LEU A 109 -6.74 10.57 4.73
CA LEU A 109 -6.00 11.80 4.49
C LEU A 109 -6.52 12.88 5.44
N MET A 110 -5.68 13.34 6.36
CA MET A 110 -6.06 14.42 7.28
C MET A 110 -5.98 15.77 6.57
N LEU A 111 -6.88 16.70 6.92
CA LEU A 111 -6.79 18.09 6.46
C LEU A 111 -5.45 18.72 6.85
N SER A 112 -4.86 18.33 7.98
CA SER A 112 -3.53 18.78 8.41
C SER A 112 -2.41 18.43 7.43
N SER A 113 -2.56 17.38 6.63
CA SER A 113 -1.54 16.85 5.72
C SER A 113 -1.71 17.30 4.26
N VAL A 114 -2.69 18.16 3.97
CA VAL A 114 -2.94 18.70 2.62
C VAL A 114 -2.46 20.15 2.52
N ASN A 115 -1.92 20.47 1.35
CA ASN A 115 -1.56 21.83 0.97
C ASN A 115 -2.78 22.50 0.33
N LEU A 116 -3.31 23.52 0.99
CA LEU A 116 -4.41 24.32 0.44
C LEU A 116 -3.86 25.30 -0.61
N PRO A 117 -4.63 25.59 -1.68
CA PRO A 117 -4.27 26.60 -2.66
C PRO A 117 -4.16 27.96 -1.93
N GLY A 118 -2.95 28.52 -1.92
CA GLY A 118 -2.61 29.69 -1.10
C GLY A 118 -1.17 29.66 -0.61
N GLY A 119 -0.56 28.46 -0.49
CA GLY A 119 0.89 28.30 -0.24
C GLY A 119 1.40 28.86 1.10
N GLU A 120 0.51 29.46 1.89
CA GLU A 120 0.84 30.09 3.15
C GLU A 120 0.69 29.06 4.28
N LEU A 121 1.67 29.04 5.19
CA LEU A 121 1.57 28.31 6.46
C LEU A 121 0.57 29.03 7.38
N ARG A 122 -0.70 29.05 6.97
CA ARG A 122 -1.80 29.62 7.73
C ARG A 122 -2.30 28.58 8.74
N ARG A 123 -2.69 29.05 9.92
CA ARG A 123 -3.43 28.22 10.89
C ARG A 123 -4.74 27.78 10.22
N LYS A 124 -4.95 26.46 10.18
CA LYS A 124 -6.15 25.84 9.59
C LYS A 124 -7.36 26.33 10.37
N SER A 125 -8.25 27.04 9.67
CA SER A 125 -9.38 27.72 10.27
C SER A 125 -10.65 26.88 10.13
N VAL A 126 -11.69 27.20 10.90
CA VAL A 126 -12.97 26.46 10.87
C VAL A 126 -13.65 26.57 9.49
N GLU A 127 -13.40 27.67 8.78
CA GLU A 127 -13.87 27.91 7.42
C GLU A 127 -13.29 26.88 6.44
N ASP A 128 -12.04 26.46 6.63
CA ASP A 128 -11.39 25.44 5.79
C ASP A 128 -12.01 24.06 6.01
N GLU A 129 -12.54 23.80 7.22
CA GLU A 129 -13.28 22.58 7.52
C GLU A 129 -14.61 22.50 6.76
N LEU A 130 -15.25 23.65 6.54
CA LEU A 130 -16.49 23.75 5.78
C LEU A 130 -16.25 23.65 4.27
N MET A 131 -15.14 24.21 3.78
CA MET A 131 -14.77 24.19 2.36
C MET A 131 -14.10 22.88 1.90
N MET A 132 -14.00 21.84 2.74
CA MET A 132 -13.36 20.57 2.37
C MET A 132 -13.93 19.94 1.09
N ARG A 133 -15.24 20.04 0.89
CA ARG A 133 -15.93 19.49 -0.28
C ARG A 133 -15.69 20.32 -1.55
N GLU A 134 -15.23 21.56 -1.43
CA GLU A 134 -14.87 22.39 -2.58
C GLU A 134 -13.48 22.05 -3.11
N TYR A 135 -12.54 21.71 -2.21
CA TYR A 135 -11.19 21.32 -2.58
C TYR A 135 -11.10 19.90 -3.16
N LEU A 136 -11.72 18.94 -2.48
CA LEU A 136 -11.61 17.52 -2.78
C LEU A 136 -12.99 16.88 -2.68
N LYS A 137 -13.51 16.44 -3.83
CA LYS A 137 -14.82 15.81 -3.95
C LYS A 137 -14.70 14.29 -3.97
N GLU A 138 -15.83 13.65 -3.69
CA GLU A 138 -15.98 12.21 -3.83
C GLU A 138 -15.77 11.83 -5.31
N GLY A 139 -14.87 10.86 -5.54
CA GLY A 139 -14.48 10.42 -6.88
C GLY A 139 -13.21 11.06 -7.42
N ASP A 140 -12.65 12.09 -6.77
CA ASP A 140 -11.41 12.72 -7.22
C ASP A 140 -10.20 11.79 -7.02
N LEU A 141 -9.31 11.79 -8.00
CA LEU A 141 -8.04 11.05 -7.98
C LEU A 141 -6.93 11.94 -7.44
N ILE A 142 -6.20 11.45 -6.45
CA ILE A 142 -5.09 12.15 -5.82
C ILE A 142 -3.84 11.26 -5.78
N SER A 143 -2.68 11.88 -5.95
CA SER A 143 -1.39 11.25 -5.67
C SER A 143 -0.92 11.69 -4.28
N VAL A 144 -0.63 10.73 -3.40
CA VAL A 144 -0.18 10.99 -2.03
C VAL A 144 0.95 10.04 -1.65
N TRP A 145 1.80 10.45 -0.71
CA TRP A 145 2.77 9.54 -0.09
C TRP A 145 2.24 9.05 1.28
N PHE A 146 2.57 7.83 1.68
CA PHE A 146 2.28 7.30 3.01
C PHE A 146 3.20 7.89 4.09
N LEU A 147 2.68 8.80 4.91
CA LEU A 147 3.43 9.39 6.02
C LEU A 147 3.59 8.41 7.20
N PHE A 148 2.56 7.60 7.45
CA PHE A 148 2.49 6.66 8.56
C PHE A 148 1.56 5.49 8.23
N VAL A 149 1.83 4.32 8.80
CA VAL A 149 1.03 3.10 8.65
C VAL A 149 0.60 2.63 10.03
N ASN A 150 -0.70 2.45 10.22
CA ASN A 150 -1.25 1.87 11.44
C ASN A 150 -1.39 0.35 11.26
N PHE A 151 -0.88 -0.42 12.22
CA PHE A 151 -0.98 -1.87 12.29
C PHE A 151 -2.01 -2.31 13.33
#